data_AF-A0A9P6T768-F1
#
_entry.id   AF-A0A9P6T768-F1
#
_cell.length_a   1.000
_cell.length_b   1.000
_cell.length_c   1.000
_cell.angle_alpha   90.00
_cell.angle_beta   90.00
_cell.angle_gamma   90.00
#
_symmetry.space_group_name_H-M   'P 1'
#
loop_
_entity.id
_entity.type
_entity.pdbx_description
1 polymer ?
#
loop_
_entity_poly.entity_id
_entity_poly.type
_entity_poly.pdbx_seq_one_letter_code
_entity_poly.pdbx_strand_id
1 'polypeptide(L)'
;LSGLVSGLSTSCQAAAGSLLSSDFGGCSNVIGLVSVLGAQGSVVSPLNNWISGVCSANPCSTSTLSTAQASVNAGCGDDVSKGVSAAISLSTIVTNYNAVRNLLCTQYTSNGTFCVPSILGNVQTVSGKNVSIMQVQGVLTQGSAALTSMLSSIPTGAYCVDCGKAIFVEAADIKTTGTTTNATAASGTLSDKCGASFADGKLPSTVRIAGNGT
;
A
#
# COMPACT_ATOMS: atom_id res chain seq x y z
N LEU A 1 -15.60 8.69 3.88
CA LEU A 1 -15.40 8.07 5.23
C LEU A 1 -16.31 6.86 5.44
N SER A 2 -17.62 6.96 5.22
CA SER A 2 -18.58 5.89 5.53
C SER A 2 -18.24 4.50 4.96
N GLY A 3 -17.68 4.40 3.75
CA GLY A 3 -17.30 3.11 3.15
C GLY A 3 -16.06 2.42 3.75
N LEU A 4 -15.18 3.15 4.45
CA LEU A 4 -13.94 2.61 5.04
C LEU A 4 -14.06 2.24 6.51
N VAL A 5 -14.96 2.92 7.23
CA VAL A 5 -15.40 2.50 8.57
C VAL A 5 -16.58 1.52 8.52
N SER A 6 -17.14 1.27 7.32
CA SER A 6 -18.18 0.26 7.12
C SER A 6 -17.65 -1.11 7.53
N GLY A 7 -18.28 -1.70 8.53
CA GLY A 7 -17.93 -3.01 9.07
C GLY A 7 -16.91 -2.99 10.21
N LEU A 8 -16.30 -1.83 10.55
CA LEU A 8 -15.47 -1.73 11.75
C LEU A 8 -16.36 -1.67 13.00
N SER A 9 -16.00 -2.44 14.03
CA SER A 9 -16.52 -2.31 15.38
C SER A 9 -16.26 -0.92 15.96
N THR A 10 -17.03 -0.53 16.96
CA THR A 10 -16.83 0.73 17.70
C THR A 10 -15.44 0.77 18.37
N SER A 11 -14.93 -0.36 18.85
CA SER A 11 -13.58 -0.45 19.41
C SER A 11 -12.50 -0.21 18.36
N CYS A 12 -12.64 -0.78 17.16
CA CYS A 12 -11.66 -0.58 16.11
C CYS A 12 -11.72 0.85 15.53
N GLN A 13 -12.92 1.43 15.42
CA GLN A 13 -13.09 2.84 15.05
C GLN A 13 -12.40 3.76 16.07
N ALA A 14 -12.55 3.48 17.37
CA ALA A 14 -11.87 4.25 18.42
C ALA A 14 -10.35 4.13 18.33
N ALA A 15 -9.81 2.92 18.08
CA ALA A 15 -8.38 2.71 17.88
C ALA A 15 -7.85 3.40 16.62
N ALA A 16 -8.56 3.32 15.49
CA ALA A 16 -8.21 4.06 14.28
C ALA A 16 -8.25 5.58 14.52
N GLY A 17 -9.23 6.05 15.30
CA GLY A 17 -9.35 7.43 15.73
C GLY A 17 -8.18 7.90 16.59
N SER A 18 -7.72 7.08 17.55
CA SER A 18 -6.60 7.44 18.43
C SER A 18 -5.27 7.54 17.68
N LEU A 19 -5.08 6.77 16.60
CA LEU A 19 -3.91 6.88 15.73
C LEU A 19 -3.79 8.28 15.11
N LEU A 20 -4.91 8.88 14.68
CA LEU A 20 -4.93 10.21 14.07
C LEU A 20 -4.30 11.28 14.97
N SER A 21 -4.59 11.22 16.27
CA SER A 21 -4.12 12.19 17.27
C SER A 21 -2.77 11.81 17.92
N SER A 22 -2.19 10.67 17.55
CA SER A 22 -0.92 10.18 18.10
C SER A 22 0.28 10.60 17.28
N ASP A 23 1.50 10.34 17.78
CA ASP A 23 2.74 10.52 17.01
C ASP A 23 2.73 9.76 15.68
N PHE A 24 2.06 8.60 15.64
CA PHE A 24 1.86 7.85 14.40
C PHE A 24 1.11 8.67 13.35
N GLY A 25 0.07 9.39 13.79
CA GLY A 25 -0.70 10.35 13.01
C GLY A 25 0.17 11.34 12.23
N GLY A 26 1.19 11.87 12.90
CA GLY A 26 2.17 12.78 12.34
C GLY A 26 3.12 12.12 11.33
N CYS A 27 3.87 11.09 11.76
CA CYS A 27 4.91 10.48 10.92
C CYS A 27 4.38 9.63 9.77
N SER A 28 3.12 9.16 9.82
CA SER A 28 2.47 8.47 8.69
C SER A 28 1.51 9.38 7.92
N ASN A 29 1.47 10.69 8.24
CA ASN A 29 0.61 11.68 7.59
C ASN A 29 -0.85 11.20 7.46
N VAL A 30 -1.45 10.72 8.55
CA VAL A 30 -2.81 10.10 8.48
C VAL A 30 -3.86 11.13 8.05
N ILE A 31 -3.66 12.42 8.37
CA ILE A 31 -4.54 13.50 7.90
C ILE A 31 -4.56 13.56 6.37
N GLY A 32 -3.39 13.49 5.71
CA GLY A 32 -3.32 13.44 4.26
C GLY A 32 -3.97 12.20 3.65
N LEU A 33 -3.98 11.08 4.38
CA LEU A 33 -4.63 9.84 3.94
C LEU A 33 -6.15 10.01 3.83
N VAL A 34 -6.78 10.87 4.63
CA VAL A 34 -8.23 11.13 4.59
C VAL A 34 -8.68 11.56 3.18
N SER A 35 -7.87 12.31 2.45
CA SER A 35 -8.17 12.72 1.07
C SER A 35 -8.17 11.53 0.09
N VAL A 36 -7.31 10.53 0.30
CA VAL A 36 -7.30 9.28 -0.47
C VAL A 36 -8.57 8.48 -0.17
N LEU A 37 -8.90 8.36 1.12
CA LEU A 37 -10.05 7.65 1.64
C LEU A 37 -11.40 8.27 1.24
N GLY A 38 -11.41 9.58 0.97
CA GLY A 38 -12.58 10.34 0.54
C GLY A 38 -12.77 10.42 -0.97
N ALA A 39 -11.86 9.88 -1.77
CA ALA A 39 -11.90 10.00 -3.23
C ALA A 39 -13.12 9.26 -3.81
N GLN A 40 -13.96 9.99 -4.55
CA GLN A 40 -15.16 9.45 -5.22
C GLN A 40 -14.89 8.98 -6.67
N GLY A 41 -13.64 9.02 -7.11
CA GLY A 41 -13.21 8.65 -8.46
C GLY A 41 -11.83 8.00 -8.44
N SER A 42 -10.94 8.46 -9.30
CA SER A 42 -9.55 8.03 -9.28
C SER A 42 -8.88 8.37 -7.95
N VAL A 43 -8.22 7.38 -7.35
CA VAL A 43 -7.36 7.60 -6.18
C VAL A 43 -5.96 8.05 -6.53
N VAL A 44 -5.55 8.06 -7.80
CA VAL A 44 -4.14 8.25 -8.21
C VAL A 44 -3.58 9.59 -7.74
N SER A 45 -4.29 10.69 -8.02
CA SER A 45 -3.87 12.03 -7.61
C SER A 45 -3.83 12.22 -6.08
N PRO A 46 -4.91 11.94 -5.32
CA PRO A 46 -4.86 12.07 -3.87
C PRO A 46 -3.84 11.13 -3.23
N LEU A 47 -3.66 9.91 -3.77
CA LEU A 47 -2.64 8.97 -3.31
C LEU A 47 -1.24 9.52 -3.53
N ASN A 48 -0.94 10.08 -4.71
CA ASN A 48 0.35 10.70 -5.00
C ASN A 48 0.67 11.83 -4.02
N ASN A 49 -0.31 12.69 -3.72
CA ASN A 49 -0.14 13.80 -2.77
C ASN A 49 0.13 13.29 -1.35
N TRP A 50 -0.60 12.27 -0.90
CA TRP A 50 -0.38 11.67 0.41
C TRP A 50 1.01 11.01 0.50
N ILE A 51 1.39 10.22 -0.50
CA ILE A 51 2.71 9.58 -0.60
C ILE A 51 3.81 10.63 -0.52
N SER A 52 3.70 11.72 -1.28
CA SER A 52 4.68 12.81 -1.23
C SER A 52 4.85 13.37 0.19
N GLY A 53 3.77 13.50 0.97
CA GLY A 53 3.84 13.94 2.36
C GLY A 53 4.44 12.91 3.31
N VAL A 54 4.10 11.62 3.15
CA VAL A 54 4.68 10.54 3.97
C VAL A 54 6.18 10.39 3.71
N CYS A 55 6.60 10.53 2.46
CA CYS A 55 7.98 10.32 2.05
C CYS A 55 8.89 11.51 2.37
N SER A 56 8.34 12.71 2.56
CA SER A 56 9.07 13.88 3.04
C SER A 56 9.11 13.99 4.57
N ALA A 57 8.21 13.31 5.27
CA ALA A 57 8.22 13.22 6.73
C ALA A 57 9.30 12.26 7.25
N ASN A 58 9.81 12.53 8.46
CA ASN A 58 10.66 11.59 9.18
C ASN A 58 9.90 10.28 9.41
N PRO A 59 10.53 9.10 9.20
CA PRO A 59 9.91 7.82 9.52
C PRO A 59 9.46 7.75 10.98
N CYS A 60 8.37 7.02 11.24
CA CYS A 60 7.93 6.75 12.59
C CYS A 60 9.02 6.02 13.41
N SER A 61 9.22 6.45 14.65
CA SER A 61 10.14 5.79 15.59
C SER A 61 9.64 4.39 15.97
N THR A 62 10.55 3.50 16.40
CA THR A 62 10.19 2.16 16.86
C THR A 62 9.17 2.18 18.01
N SER A 63 9.29 3.13 18.95
CA SER A 63 8.33 3.28 20.04
C SER A 63 6.96 3.71 19.53
N THR A 64 6.89 4.68 18.61
CA THR A 64 5.65 5.12 17.97
C THR A 64 4.95 3.96 17.27
N LEU A 65 5.71 3.14 16.52
CA LEU A 65 5.18 1.96 15.84
C LEU A 65 4.65 0.91 16.80
N SER A 66 5.39 0.65 17.90
CA SER A 66 4.95 -0.31 18.93
C SER A 66 3.65 0.14 19.61
N THR A 67 3.53 1.42 19.95
CA THR A 67 2.30 1.98 20.54
C THR A 67 1.12 1.94 19.58
N ALA A 68 1.35 2.26 18.30
CA ALA A 68 0.32 2.17 17.27
C ALA A 68 -0.16 0.73 17.09
N GLN A 69 0.77 -0.22 17.03
CA GLN A 69 0.45 -1.64 16.88
C GLN A 69 -0.32 -2.18 18.09
N ALA A 70 0.09 -1.83 19.32
CA ALA A 70 -0.63 -2.23 20.52
C ALA A 70 -2.07 -1.69 20.53
N SER A 71 -2.26 -0.44 20.09
CA SER A 71 -3.57 0.21 20.01
C SER A 71 -4.47 -0.46 18.97
N VAL A 72 -3.95 -0.77 17.78
CA VAL A 72 -4.70 -1.48 16.74
C VAL A 72 -5.02 -2.91 17.16
N ASN A 73 -4.07 -3.64 17.76
CA ASN A 73 -4.32 -5.01 18.21
C ASN A 73 -5.41 -5.06 19.28
N ALA A 74 -5.40 -4.12 20.23
CA ALA A 74 -6.40 -4.03 21.29
C ALA A 74 -7.78 -3.64 20.75
N GLY A 75 -7.87 -2.69 19.82
CA GLY A 75 -9.16 -2.19 19.32
C GLY A 75 -9.76 -2.99 18.17
N CYS A 76 -8.92 -3.55 17.30
CA CYS A 76 -9.31 -4.16 16.02
C CYS A 76 -9.12 -5.68 15.97
N GLY A 77 -8.58 -6.32 17.03
CA GLY A 77 -8.28 -7.75 17.02
C GLY A 77 -9.49 -8.64 16.67
N ASP A 78 -10.67 -8.31 17.20
CA ASP A 78 -11.91 -9.03 16.88
C ASP A 78 -12.34 -8.85 15.43
N ASP A 79 -12.22 -7.63 14.89
CA ASP A 79 -12.58 -7.33 13.50
C ASP A 79 -11.62 -8.02 12.52
N VAL A 80 -10.32 -8.05 12.84
CA VAL A 80 -9.33 -8.82 12.08
C VAL A 80 -9.70 -10.31 12.10
N SER A 81 -10.05 -10.86 13.26
CA SER A 81 -10.43 -12.27 13.41
C SER A 81 -11.72 -12.62 12.65
N LYS A 82 -12.63 -11.65 12.50
CA LYS A 82 -13.87 -11.77 11.72
C LYS A 82 -13.69 -11.53 10.21
N GLY A 83 -12.48 -11.22 9.74
CA GLY A 83 -12.23 -10.99 8.32
C GLY A 83 -12.62 -9.60 7.83
N VAL A 84 -12.80 -8.61 8.72
CA VAL A 84 -13.17 -7.25 8.31
C VAL A 84 -12.01 -6.60 7.55
N SER A 85 -12.21 -6.37 6.25
CA SER A 85 -11.15 -5.92 5.33
C SER A 85 -10.46 -4.63 5.76
N ALA A 86 -11.20 -3.66 6.29
CA ALA A 86 -10.63 -2.41 6.78
C ALA A 86 -9.73 -2.61 8.01
N ALA A 87 -10.12 -3.50 8.94
CA ALA A 87 -9.31 -3.83 10.12
C ALA A 87 -8.05 -4.60 9.73
N ILE A 88 -8.15 -5.55 8.80
CA ILE A 88 -7.00 -6.28 8.25
C ILE A 88 -6.03 -5.32 7.55
N SER A 89 -6.54 -4.39 6.74
CA SER A 89 -5.72 -3.38 6.06
C SER A 89 -4.98 -2.51 7.07
N LEU A 90 -5.69 -2.00 8.09
CA LEU A 90 -5.09 -1.17 9.14
C LEU A 90 -4.00 -1.92 9.92
N SER A 91 -4.31 -3.14 10.37
CA SER A 91 -3.35 -3.99 11.10
C SER A 91 -2.11 -4.32 10.26
N THR A 92 -2.30 -4.64 8.98
CA THR A 92 -1.21 -4.93 8.05
C THR A 92 -0.32 -3.71 7.82
N ILE A 93 -0.91 -2.53 7.60
CA ILE A 93 -0.16 -1.28 7.38
C ILE A 93 0.66 -0.92 8.62
N VAL A 94 0.06 -0.95 9.81
CA VAL A 94 0.75 -0.57 11.06
C VAL A 94 1.86 -1.57 11.39
N THR A 95 1.61 -2.87 11.25
CA THR A 95 2.59 -3.93 11.51
C THR A 95 3.77 -3.88 10.53
N ASN A 96 3.54 -3.45 9.29
CA ASN A 96 4.54 -3.42 8.23
C ASN A 96 4.91 -2.00 7.80
N TYR A 97 4.76 -1.02 8.70
CA TYR A 97 4.88 0.40 8.35
C TYR A 97 6.15 0.71 7.54
N ASN A 98 7.32 0.20 7.93
CA ASN A 98 8.56 0.48 7.22
C ASN A 98 8.56 -0.10 5.80
N ALA A 99 8.13 -1.35 5.61
CA ALA A 99 8.04 -1.96 4.28
C ALA A 99 7.00 -1.25 3.41
N VAL A 100 5.83 -0.92 3.97
CA VAL A 100 4.79 -0.17 3.27
C VAL A 100 5.28 1.24 2.90
N ARG A 101 6.00 1.91 3.80
CA ARG A 101 6.59 3.22 3.53
C ARG A 101 7.64 3.12 2.42
N ASN A 102 8.54 2.14 2.45
CA ASN A 102 9.55 1.95 1.40
C ASN A 102 8.90 1.69 0.04
N LEU A 103 7.90 0.81 -0.01
CA LEU A 103 7.09 0.55 -1.20
C LEU A 103 6.48 1.84 -1.77
N LEU A 104 5.81 2.63 -0.93
CA LEU A 104 5.16 3.88 -1.34
C LEU A 104 6.19 4.94 -1.76
N CYS A 105 7.31 5.02 -1.07
CA CYS A 105 8.37 6.00 -1.32
C CYS A 105 9.34 5.59 -2.42
N THR A 106 9.17 4.41 -3.02
CA THR A 106 9.97 4.00 -4.16
C THR A 106 9.60 4.83 -5.38
N GLN A 107 10.59 5.45 -6.02
CA GLN A 107 10.42 6.39 -7.11
C GLN A 107 11.53 6.28 -8.14
N TYR A 108 11.29 6.79 -9.34
CA TYR A 108 12.33 6.94 -10.35
C TYR A 108 13.43 7.90 -9.90
N THR A 109 14.67 7.51 -10.13
CA THR A 109 15.87 8.33 -9.91
C THR A 109 15.91 9.56 -10.82
N SER A 110 15.40 9.44 -12.05
CA SER A 110 15.47 10.46 -13.09
C SER A 110 14.59 11.68 -12.85
N ASN A 111 13.42 11.49 -12.23
CA ASN A 111 12.42 12.56 -12.11
C ASN A 111 11.65 12.54 -10.77
N GLY A 112 11.94 11.62 -9.85
CA GLY A 112 11.25 11.53 -8.56
C GLY A 112 9.80 11.08 -8.63
N THR A 113 9.33 10.51 -9.75
CA THR A 113 7.96 10.00 -9.86
C THR A 113 7.81 8.72 -9.04
N PHE A 114 6.87 8.71 -8.08
CA PHE A 114 6.59 7.54 -7.23
C PHE A 114 5.98 6.39 -8.04
N CYS A 115 6.44 5.17 -7.74
CA CYS A 115 6.12 4.00 -8.52
C CYS A 115 4.66 3.57 -8.38
N VAL A 116 4.12 3.50 -7.16
CA VAL A 116 2.73 3.10 -6.92
C VAL A 116 1.73 3.96 -7.72
N PRO A 117 1.71 5.30 -7.57
CA PRO A 117 0.77 6.13 -8.33
C PRO A 117 1.08 6.12 -9.84
N SER A 118 2.33 5.93 -10.27
CA SER A 118 2.66 5.77 -11.69
C SER A 118 2.02 4.51 -12.29
N ILE A 119 2.16 3.34 -11.66
CA ILE A 119 1.54 2.10 -12.13
C ILE A 119 0.02 2.19 -12.11
N LEU A 120 -0.57 2.73 -11.04
CA LEU A 120 -2.02 2.93 -10.99
C LEU A 120 -2.50 3.89 -12.09
N GLY A 121 -1.75 4.96 -12.36
CA GLY A 121 -2.01 5.87 -13.47
C GLY A 121 -1.94 5.20 -14.84
N ASN A 122 -0.94 4.36 -15.09
CA ASN A 122 -0.84 3.57 -16.32
C ASN A 122 -2.04 2.64 -16.49
N VAL A 123 -2.44 1.94 -15.43
CA VAL A 123 -3.62 1.07 -15.43
C VAL A 123 -4.89 1.86 -15.77
N GLN A 124 -5.08 3.05 -15.19
CA GLN A 124 -6.23 3.90 -15.52
C GLN A 124 -6.24 4.32 -16.98
N THR A 125 -5.10 4.80 -17.48
CA THR A 125 -4.95 5.28 -18.86
C THR A 125 -5.28 4.16 -19.85
N VAL A 126 -4.75 2.96 -19.63
CA VAL A 126 -4.92 1.85 -20.58
C VAL A 126 -6.30 1.20 -20.46
N SER A 127 -6.86 1.11 -19.26
CA SER A 127 -8.20 0.52 -19.05
C SER A 127 -9.35 1.47 -19.37
N GLY A 128 -9.09 2.78 -19.44
CA GLY A 128 -10.12 3.82 -19.54
C GLY A 128 -11.01 3.93 -18.29
N LYS A 129 -10.61 3.30 -17.17
CA LYS A 129 -11.39 3.24 -15.92
C LYS A 129 -10.62 3.87 -14.78
N ASN A 130 -11.34 4.52 -13.87
CA ASN A 130 -10.74 4.98 -12.61
C ASN A 130 -10.34 3.78 -11.74
N VAL A 131 -9.17 3.87 -11.11
CA VAL A 131 -8.79 3.02 -9.99
C VAL A 131 -9.41 3.63 -8.73
N SER A 132 -10.26 2.85 -8.08
CA SER A 132 -10.97 3.22 -6.84
C SER A 132 -10.21 2.77 -5.59
N ILE A 133 -10.56 3.35 -4.45
CA ILE A 133 -10.00 2.96 -3.15
C ILE A 133 -10.29 1.49 -2.80
N MET A 134 -11.45 0.97 -3.21
CA MET A 134 -11.82 -0.43 -2.98
C MET A 134 -10.91 -1.40 -3.74
N GLN A 135 -10.46 -1.04 -4.94
CA GLN A 135 -9.52 -1.87 -5.70
C GLN A 135 -8.14 -1.89 -5.02
N VAL A 136 -7.66 -0.74 -4.53
CA VAL A 136 -6.39 -0.66 -3.79
C VAL A 136 -6.48 -1.45 -2.47
N GLN A 137 -7.57 -1.31 -1.72
CA GLN A 137 -7.81 -2.13 -0.51
C GLN A 137 -7.89 -3.63 -0.84
N GLY A 138 -8.53 -3.98 -1.96
CA GLY A 138 -8.60 -5.36 -2.42
C GLY A 138 -7.22 -5.97 -2.67
N VAL A 139 -6.28 -5.20 -3.22
CA VAL A 139 -4.88 -5.65 -3.37
C VAL A 139 -4.19 -5.84 -2.01
N LEU A 140 -4.45 -4.97 -1.03
CA LEU A 140 -3.87 -5.11 0.31
C LEU A 140 -4.42 -6.33 1.07
N THR A 141 -5.71 -6.64 0.93
CA THR A 141 -6.36 -7.72 1.68
C THR A 141 -6.29 -9.07 0.97
N GLN A 142 -6.50 -9.10 -0.34
CA GLN A 142 -6.54 -10.32 -1.15
C GLN A 142 -5.22 -10.57 -1.91
N GLY A 143 -4.27 -9.64 -1.86
CA GLY A 143 -2.93 -9.83 -2.38
C GLY A 143 -2.91 -10.09 -3.88
N SER A 144 -2.21 -11.16 -4.27
CA SER A 144 -1.97 -11.55 -5.66
C SER A 144 -3.24 -11.90 -6.44
N ALA A 145 -4.30 -12.37 -5.77
CA ALA A 145 -5.57 -12.69 -6.43
C ALA A 145 -6.25 -11.43 -6.97
N ALA A 146 -6.35 -10.38 -6.13
CA ALA A 146 -6.89 -9.09 -6.55
C ALA A 146 -5.99 -8.42 -7.59
N LEU A 147 -4.67 -8.52 -7.43
CA LEU A 147 -3.72 -7.99 -8.41
C LEU A 147 -3.86 -8.69 -9.78
N THR A 148 -3.97 -10.02 -9.80
CA THR A 148 -4.16 -10.80 -11.03
C THR A 148 -5.46 -10.43 -11.72
N SER A 149 -6.55 -10.31 -10.94
CA SER A 149 -7.84 -9.85 -11.47
C SER A 149 -7.72 -8.45 -12.10
N MET A 150 -7.07 -7.52 -11.39
CA MET A 150 -6.85 -6.15 -11.85
C MET A 150 -6.00 -6.06 -13.11
N LEU A 151 -4.99 -6.92 -13.27
CA LEU A 151 -4.03 -6.89 -14.38
C LEU A 151 -4.39 -7.81 -15.54
N SER A 152 -5.38 -8.69 -15.41
CA SER A 152 -5.73 -9.72 -16.40
C SER A 152 -5.99 -9.18 -17.82
N SER A 153 -6.54 -7.97 -17.92
CA SER A 153 -6.83 -7.29 -19.20
C SER A 153 -5.92 -6.10 -19.48
N ILE A 154 -4.86 -5.91 -18.68
CA ILE A 154 -3.92 -4.80 -18.82
C ILE A 154 -2.71 -5.29 -19.63
N PRO A 155 -2.33 -4.60 -20.72
CA PRO A 155 -1.09 -4.85 -21.43
C PRO A 155 0.10 -4.81 -20.48
N THR A 156 1.00 -5.80 -20.61
CA THR A 156 2.20 -5.92 -19.78
C THR A 156 3.05 -4.66 -19.77
N GLY A 157 3.13 -3.90 -20.87
CA GLY A 157 3.86 -2.62 -20.92
C GLY A 157 3.39 -1.56 -19.92
N ALA A 158 2.19 -1.67 -19.34
CA ALA A 158 1.71 -0.74 -18.32
C ALA A 158 2.29 -1.01 -16.92
N TYR A 159 2.71 -2.25 -16.63
CA TYR A 159 3.17 -2.67 -15.29
C TYR A 159 4.48 -3.47 -15.29
N CYS A 160 4.87 -4.09 -16.38
CA CYS A 160 6.19 -4.72 -16.57
C CYS A 160 7.25 -3.65 -16.93
N VAL A 161 7.35 -2.63 -16.08
CA VAL A 161 8.38 -1.57 -16.13
C VAL A 161 9.15 -1.55 -14.81
N ASP A 162 10.24 -0.79 -14.75
CA ASP A 162 11.10 -0.74 -13.56
C ASP A 162 10.33 -0.42 -12.28
N CYS A 163 9.40 0.54 -12.32
CA CYS A 163 8.54 0.81 -11.16
C CYS A 163 7.62 -0.34 -10.77
N GLY A 164 7.12 -1.13 -11.72
CA GLY A 164 6.31 -2.30 -11.38
C GLY A 164 7.14 -3.44 -10.82
N LYS A 165 8.36 -3.64 -11.31
CA LYS A 165 9.34 -4.55 -10.71
C LYS A 165 9.66 -4.11 -9.27
N ALA A 166 9.90 -2.82 -9.07
CA ALA A 166 10.22 -2.27 -7.76
C ALA A 166 9.08 -2.47 -6.75
N ILE A 167 7.83 -2.20 -7.15
CA ILE A 167 6.64 -2.49 -6.33
C ILE A 167 6.61 -3.95 -5.91
N PHE A 168 6.88 -4.86 -6.84
CA PHE A 168 6.86 -6.29 -6.55
C PHE A 168 7.96 -6.70 -5.55
N VAL A 169 9.19 -6.21 -5.74
CA VAL A 169 10.32 -6.48 -4.85
C VAL A 169 10.05 -5.93 -3.44
N GLU A 170 9.62 -4.68 -3.32
CA GLU A 170 9.31 -4.05 -2.02
C GLU A 170 8.10 -4.68 -1.33
N ALA A 171 7.09 -5.11 -2.09
CA ALA A 171 5.91 -5.77 -1.52
C ALA A 171 6.23 -7.14 -0.91
N ALA A 172 7.34 -7.78 -1.29
CA ALA A 172 7.76 -9.06 -0.72
C ALA A 172 8.15 -8.95 0.77
N ASP A 173 8.52 -7.75 1.24
CA ASP A 173 8.86 -7.50 2.65
C ASP A 173 7.62 -7.24 3.53
N ILE A 174 6.42 -7.14 2.95
CA ILE A 174 5.17 -6.94 3.69
C ILE A 174 4.64 -8.28 4.19
N LYS A 175 4.60 -8.45 5.52
CA LYS A 175 4.03 -9.63 6.18
C LYS A 175 2.52 -9.46 6.34
N THR A 176 1.73 -10.21 5.59
CA THR A 176 0.26 -10.10 5.71
C THR A 176 -0.28 -10.93 6.86
N THR A 177 -1.03 -10.28 7.75
CA THR A 177 -1.79 -10.91 8.84
C THR A 177 -3.13 -11.42 8.30
N GLY A 178 -3.40 -12.72 8.42
CA GLY A 178 -4.73 -13.29 8.17
C GLY A 178 -5.07 -13.65 6.72
N THR A 179 -4.25 -13.27 5.73
CA THR A 179 -4.35 -13.79 4.36
C THR A 179 -3.00 -14.32 3.89
N THR A 180 -3.01 -15.50 3.28
CA THR A 180 -1.89 -16.07 2.56
C THR A 180 -1.66 -15.27 1.30
N THR A 181 -1.10 -14.07 1.42
CA THR A 181 -0.48 -13.41 0.28
C THR A 181 0.77 -14.24 0.01
N ASN A 182 0.60 -15.31 -0.76
CA ASN A 182 1.72 -16.12 -1.21
C ASN A 182 2.50 -15.20 -2.15
N ALA A 183 3.48 -14.47 -1.62
CA ALA A 183 4.45 -13.71 -2.39
C ALA A 183 5.03 -14.60 -3.52
N THR A 184 5.13 -15.91 -3.27
CA THR A 184 5.47 -16.98 -4.21
C THR A 184 4.47 -17.18 -5.38
N ALA A 185 3.17 -16.98 -5.16
CA ALA A 185 2.16 -17.07 -6.23
C ALA A 185 2.10 -15.76 -7.05
N ALA A 186 2.31 -14.62 -6.39
CA ALA A 186 2.52 -13.33 -7.06
C ALA A 186 3.79 -13.38 -7.93
N SER A 187 4.87 -13.97 -7.42
CA SER A 187 6.16 -14.08 -8.09
C SER A 187 6.10 -14.94 -9.35
N GLY A 188 5.38 -16.07 -9.31
CA GLY A 188 5.18 -16.91 -10.49
C GLY A 188 4.42 -16.17 -11.60
N THR A 189 3.28 -15.56 -11.26
CA THR A 189 2.44 -14.84 -12.23
C THR A 189 3.19 -13.67 -12.88
N LEU A 190 3.93 -12.87 -12.10
CA LEU A 190 4.67 -11.73 -12.61
C LEU A 190 5.94 -12.15 -13.37
N SER A 191 6.61 -13.21 -12.94
CA SER A 191 7.73 -13.80 -13.70
C SER A 191 7.26 -14.30 -15.07
N ASP A 192 6.10 -14.95 -15.15
CA ASP A 192 5.55 -15.47 -16.40
C ASP A 192 5.11 -14.35 -17.36
N LYS A 193 4.64 -13.22 -16.82
CA LYS A 193 4.15 -12.08 -17.63
C LYS A 193 5.22 -11.05 -17.98
N CYS A 194 6.15 -10.79 -17.06
CA CYS A 194 7.16 -9.73 -17.17
C CYS A 194 8.59 -10.27 -17.36
N GLY A 195 8.78 -11.58 -17.27
CA GLY A 195 10.08 -12.25 -17.39
C GLY A 195 10.76 -12.52 -16.05
N ALA A 196 11.73 -13.45 -16.07
CA ALA A 196 12.42 -13.93 -14.87
C ALA A 196 13.13 -12.83 -14.06
N SER A 197 13.54 -11.73 -14.72
CA SER A 197 14.15 -10.59 -14.04
C SER A 197 13.19 -9.91 -13.06
N PHE A 198 11.88 -10.06 -13.17
CA PHE A 198 10.94 -9.52 -12.18
C PHE A 198 10.95 -10.28 -10.86
N ALA A 199 11.37 -11.54 -10.87
CA ALA A 199 11.41 -12.41 -9.68
C ALA A 199 12.83 -12.55 -9.09
N ASP A 200 13.80 -11.75 -9.53
CA ASP A 200 15.20 -11.85 -9.08
C ASP A 200 15.47 -11.18 -7.72
N GLY A 201 14.46 -10.54 -7.12
CA GLY A 201 14.55 -9.86 -5.82
C GLY A 201 15.41 -8.58 -5.82
N LYS A 202 15.79 -8.06 -6.98
CA LYS A 202 16.67 -6.88 -7.09
C LYS A 202 15.88 -5.65 -7.55
N LEU A 203 16.09 -4.51 -6.92
CA LEU A 203 15.56 -3.24 -7.46
C LEU A 203 16.28 -2.86 -8.77
N PRO A 204 15.56 -2.35 -9.78
CA PRO A 204 16.19 -1.69 -10.93
C PRO A 204 17.06 -0.51 -10.49
N SER A 205 18.19 -0.27 -11.17
CA SER A 205 19.06 0.88 -10.88
C SER A 205 18.41 2.24 -11.17
N THR A 206 17.31 2.24 -11.92
CA THR A 206 16.53 3.43 -12.27
C THR A 206 15.59 3.87 -11.15
N VAL A 207 15.42 3.10 -10.08
CA VAL A 207 14.56 3.43 -8.93
C VAL A 207 15.35 3.54 -7.64
N ARG A 208 14.77 4.24 -6.66
CA ARG A 208 15.29 4.35 -5.28
C ARG A 208 14.16 4.65 -4.31
N ILE A 209 14.40 4.41 -3.02
CA ILE A 209 13.49 4.84 -1.95
C ILE A 209 13.73 6.32 -1.64
N ALA A 210 12.67 7.14 -1.66
CA ALA A 210 12.72 8.55 -1.28
C ALA A 210 12.92 8.73 0.23
N GLY A 211 13.67 9.76 0.63
CA GLY A 211 13.93 10.07 2.03
C GLY A 211 15.04 9.23 2.69
N ASN A 212 15.54 8.17 2.04
CA ASN A 212 16.84 7.58 2.37
C ASN A 212 17.94 8.39 1.69
N GLY A 213 18.16 9.62 2.18
CA GLY A 213 19.46 10.27 2.03
C GLY A 213 20.44 9.54 2.94
N THR A 214 21.60 9.17 2.41
CA THR A 214 22.77 8.69 3.15
C THR A 214 22.99 9.44 4.46
#